data_AF-A0A355Q7U1-F1
#
_entry.id   AF-A0A355Q7U1-F1
#
_cell.length_a   1.000
_cell.length_b   1.000
_cell.length_c   1.000
_cell.angle_alpha   90.00
_cell.angle_beta   90.00
_cell.angle_gamma   90.00
#
_symmetry.space_group_name_H-M   'P 1'
#
loop_
_entity.id
_entity.type
_entity.pdbx_description
1 polymer ?
#
loop_
_entity_poly.entity_id
_entity_poly.type
_entity_poly.pdbx_seq_one_letter_code
_entity_poly.pdbx_strand_id
1 'polypeptide(L)' 'MALRVNSNVAALNALRHLNHTEKELSRNLERLSSGRRLNRAADGPAELVISEQMKAQITGLEQSIRNSETSIS' A
#
# COMPACT_ATOMS: atom_id res chain seq x y z
N MET A 1 39.04 -0.99 -23.45
CA MET A 1 37.66 -0.75 -22.97
C MET A 1 37.46 0.76 -22.94
N ALA A 2 36.94 1.32 -24.04
CA ALA A 2 36.89 2.77 -24.24
C ALA A 2 35.77 3.38 -23.39
N LEU A 3 36.14 4.33 -22.53
CA LEU A 3 35.21 5.24 -21.86
C LEU A 3 34.49 6.04 -22.96
N ARG A 4 33.28 5.62 -23.33
CA ARG A 4 32.44 6.36 -24.30
C ARG A 4 32.05 7.69 -23.65
N VAL A 5 32.71 8.76 -24.11
CA VAL A 5 32.51 10.16 -23.70
C VAL A 5 31.04 10.61 -23.80
N ASN A 6 30.22 9.95 -24.63
CA ASN A 6 28.79 10.28 -24.80
C ASN A 6 27.82 9.63 -23.79
N SER A 7 28.21 8.59 -23.04
CA SER A 7 27.30 7.95 -22.08
C SER A 7 27.94 7.86 -20.71
N ASN A 8 27.51 8.70 -19.78
CA ASN A 8 27.95 8.64 -18.40
C ASN A 8 27.20 7.53 -17.66
N VAL A 9 27.78 6.32 -17.66
CA VAL A 9 27.21 5.14 -16.99
C VAL A 9 27.07 5.36 -15.48
N ALA A 10 27.97 6.12 -14.84
CA ALA A 10 27.85 6.44 -13.43
C ALA A 10 26.64 7.34 -13.13
N ALA A 11 26.40 8.35 -13.96
CA ALA A 11 25.21 9.20 -13.87
C ALA A 11 23.92 8.41 -14.14
N LEU A 12 23.92 7.49 -15.10
CA LEU A 12 22.78 6.60 -15.36
C LEU A 12 22.51 5.66 -14.18
N ASN A 13 23.55 5.15 -13.53
CA ASN A 13 23.40 4.33 -12.32
C ASN A 13 22.82 5.16 -11.17
N ALA A 14 23.36 6.35 -10.93
CA ALA A 14 22.84 7.28 -9.93
C ALA A 14 21.36 7.62 -10.19
N LEU A 15 20.98 7.89 -11.45
CA LEU A 15 19.59 8.14 -11.84
C LEU A 15 18.69 6.92 -11.61
N ARG A 16 19.17 5.69 -11.86
CA ARG A 16 18.40 4.48 -11.55
C ARG A 16 18.16 4.30 -10.06
N HIS A 17 19.18 4.54 -9.24
CA HIS A 17 19.04 4.52 -7.78
C HIS A 17 18.11 5.62 -7.29
N LEU A 18 18.22 6.84 -7.82
CA LEU A 18 17.34 7.96 -7.48
C LEU A 18 15.88 7.66 -7.82
N ASN A 19 15.60 7.13 -9.02
CA ASN A 19 14.24 6.73 -9.39
C ASN A 19 13.68 5.63 -8.49
N HIS A 20 14.54 4.74 -7.98
CA HIS A 20 14.12 3.71 -7.05
C HIS A 20 13.77 4.31 -5.68
N THR A 21 14.64 5.17 -5.13
CA THR A 21 14.41 5.84 -3.84
C THR A 21 13.20 6.77 -3.90
N GLU A 22 12.98 7.47 -5.01
CA GLU A 22 11.80 8.31 -5.21
C GLU A 22 10.50 7.50 -5.20
N LYS A 23 10.49 6.33 -5.85
CA LYS A 23 9.33 5.41 -5.81
C LYS A 23 9.06 4.88 -4.40
N GLU A 24 10.10 4.54 -3.65
CA GLU A 24 9.97 4.11 -2.26
C GLU A 24 9.46 5.24 -1.36
N LEU A 25 9.99 6.46 -1.53
CA LEU A 25 9.55 7.64 -0.81
C LEU A 25 8.07 7.94 -1.10
N SER A 26 7.65 7.87 -2.36
CA SER A 26 6.24 8.07 -2.74
C SER A 26 5.32 7.05 -2.07
N ARG A 27 5.70 5.77 -2.02
CA ARG A 27 4.94 4.74 -1.28
C ARG A 27 4.90 5.00 0.23
N ASN A 28 6.01 5.44 0.81
CA ASN A 28 6.06 5.77 2.23
C ASN A 28 5.17 6.97 2.56
N LEU A 29 5.14 7.99 1.69
CA LEU A 29 4.23 9.12 1.81
C LEU A 29 2.76 8.71 1.65
N GLU A 30 2.45 7.78 0.73
CA GLU A 30 1.10 7.21 0.57
C GLU A 30 0.65 6.47 1.85
N ARG A 31 1.55 5.68 2.46
CA ARG A 31 1.29 5.00 3.74
C ARG A 31 1.13 5.97 4.91
N LEU A 32 1.94 7.02 4.96
CA LEU A 32 1.86 8.05 5.99
C LEU A 32 0.56 8.85 5.89
N SER A 33 0.16 9.26 4.68
CA SER A 33 -1.04 10.10 4.49
C SER A 33 -2.34 9.33 4.72
N SER A 34 -2.38 8.06 4.37
CA SER A 34 -3.53 7.17 4.59
C SER A 34 -3.61 6.60 6.01
N GLY A 35 -2.50 6.59 6.75
CA GLY A 35 -2.36 5.90 8.02
C GLY A 35 -2.50 4.38 7.93
N ARG A 36 -2.50 3.80 6.71
CA ARG A 36 -2.64 2.36 6.48
C ARG A 36 -1.34 1.78 5.94
N ARG A 37 -0.91 0.65 6.49
CA ARG A 37 0.27 -0.09 6.04
C ARG A 37 0.11 -0.61 4.60
N LEU A 38 -1.12 -0.96 4.22
CA LEU A 38 -1.50 -1.48 2.90
C LEU A 38 -2.49 -0.49 2.26
N ASN A 39 -2.08 0.11 1.15
CA ASN A 39 -2.95 1.01 0.38
C ASN A 39 -3.31 0.46 -0.99
N ARG A 40 -2.43 -0.35 -1.58
CA ARG A 40 -2.63 -0.90 -2.91
C ARG A 40 -2.77 -2.41 -2.85
N ALA A 41 -3.71 -2.94 -3.65
CA ALA A 41 -3.82 -4.39 -3.90
C ALA A 41 -2.51 -4.99 -4.45
N ALA A 42 -1.68 -4.17 -5.09
CA ALA A 42 -0.37 -4.56 -5.61
C ALA A 42 0.68 -4.81 -4.51
N ASP A 43 0.52 -4.24 -3.31
CA ASP A 43 1.46 -4.42 -2.20
C ASP A 43 1.28 -5.79 -1.51
N GLY A 44 0.12 -6.42 -1.69
CA GLY A 44 -0.24 -7.70 -1.07
C GLY A 44 -1.72 -8.02 -1.31
N PRO A 45 -2.11 -8.64 -2.43
CA PRO A 45 -3.51 -8.88 -2.76
C PRO A 45 -4.19 -9.78 -1.72
N ALA A 46 -3.48 -10.75 -1.15
CA ALA A 46 -3.99 -11.59 -0.07
C ALA A 46 -4.26 -10.79 1.22
N GLU A 47 -3.34 -9.91 1.62
CA GLU A 47 -3.50 -9.10 2.84
C GLU A 47 -4.65 -8.10 2.70
N LEU A 48 -4.85 -7.53 1.49
CA LEU A 48 -5.99 -6.66 1.21
C LEU A 48 -7.31 -7.44 1.30
N VAL A 49 -7.40 -8.62 0.66
CA VAL A 49 -8.62 -9.45 0.69
C VAL A 49 -8.98 -9.84 2.12
N ILE A 50 -8.00 -10.23 2.94
CA ILE A 50 -8.21 -10.55 4.34
C ILE A 50 -8.70 -9.30 5.12
N SER A 51 -8.15 -8.12 4.84
CA SER A 51 -8.60 -6.87 5.49
C SER A 51 -10.05 -6.52 5.14
N GLU A 52 -10.46 -6.72 3.89
CA GLU A 52 -11.85 -6.50 3.46
C GLU A 52 -12.80 -7.56 4.03
N GLN A 53 -12.35 -8.82 4.11
CA GLN A 53 -13.12 -9.88 4.77
C GLN A 53 -13.33 -9.59 6.26
N MET A 54 -12.31 -9.10 6.97
CA MET A 54 -12.45 -8.68 8.37
C MET A 54 -13.42 -7.50 8.51
N LYS A 55 -13.33 -6.49 7.64
CA LYS A 55 -14.30 -5.37 7.64
C LYS A 55 -15.73 -5.88 7.44
N ALA A 56 -15.94 -6.78 6.48
CA ALA A 56 -17.25 -7.37 6.24
C ALA A 56 -17.78 -8.13 7.47
N GLN A 57 -16.93 -8.87 8.17
CA GLN A 57 -17.30 -9.53 9.43
C GLN A 57 -17.68 -8.53 10.51
N ILE A 58 -16.90 -7.45 10.69
CA ILE A 58 -17.20 -6.39 11.67
C ILE A 58 -18.56 -5.77 11.38
N THR A 59 -18.82 -5.34 10.14
CA THR A 59 -20.10 -4.75 9.76
C THR A 59 -21.26 -5.73 9.94
N GLY A 60 -21.04 -7.02 9.66
CA GLY A 60 -22.02 -8.08 9.92
C GLY A 60 -22.32 -8.26 11.41
N LEU A 61 -21.30 -8.27 12.26
CA LEU A 61 -21.45 -8.35 13.72
C LEU A 61 -22.17 -7.13 14.28
N GLU A 62 -21.80 -5.92 13.84
CA GLU A 62 -22.50 -4.68 14.24
C GLU A 62 -23.98 -4.71 13.87
N GLN A 63 -24.33 -5.21 12.68
CA GLN A 63 -25.73 -5.37 12.31
C GLN A 63 -26.43 -6.41 13.18
N SER A 64 -25.76 -7.52 13.49
CA SER A 64 -26.32 -8.55 14.39
C SER A 64 -26.58 -8.00 15.80
N ILE A 65 -25.70 -7.13 16.30
CA ILE A 65 -25.87 -6.45 17.59
C ILE A 65 -27.09 -5.54 17.54
N ARG A 66 -27.17 -4.65 16.53
CA ARG A 66 -28.33 -3.76 16.34
C ARG A 66 -29.66 -4.52 16.21
N ASN A 67 -29.65 -5.65 15.49
CA ASN A 67 -30.83 -6.50 15.35
C ASN A 67 -31.25 -7.12 16.70
N SER A 68 -30.27 -7.52 17.52
CA SER A 68 -30.52 -8.05 18.87
C SER A 68 -31.08 -6.97 19.79
N GLU A 69 -30.52 -5.77 19.78
CA GLU A 69 -31.02 -4.61 20.55
C GLU A 69 -32.46 -4.25 20.16
N THR A 70 -32.76 -4.24 18.86
CA THR A 70 -34.11 -3.97 18.34
C THR A 70 -35.09 -5.09 18.70
N SER A 71 -34.62 -6.33 18.82
CA SER A 71 -35.47 -7.47 19.23
C SER A 71 -35.78 -7.49 20.73
N ILE A 72 -34.97 -6.82 21.54
CA ILE A 72 -35.12 -6.71 23.00
C ILE A 72 -36.06 -5.56 23.38
N SER A 73 -36.07 -4.47 22.61
CA SER A 73 -36.94 -3.29 22.81
C SER A 73 -38.39 -3.55 22.43
#